data_AF-A0A2H0L2N6-F1
#
_entry.id   AF-A0A2H0L2N6-F1
#
_cell.length_a   1.000
_cell.length_b   1.000
_cell.length_c   1.000
_cell.angle_alpha   90.00
_cell.angle_beta   90.00
_cell.angle_gamma   90.00
#
_symmetry.space_group_name_H-M   'P 1'
#
loop_
_entity.id
_entity.type
_entity.pdbx_description
1 polymer ?
#
loop_
_entity_poly.entity_id
_entity_poly.type
_entity_poly.pdbx_seq_one_letter_code
_entity_poly.pdbx_strand_id
1 'polypeptide(L)'
;MDDNLQLDQASQTPVGGGGGATTGTAAVAIPVVLNPDLEAAKVKFDIPQVILDNSAELAQLILVTGSMNDEERQYWFNILPIMSEDQVERLRQILVTEQRKMAELNQTYNEAITAINEKYLLKWQDKQTTEKREKLVQAESQEENLEAKKEEELLSTLQAL
;
A
#
# COMPACT_ATOMS: atom_id res chain seq x y z
N MET A 1 26.46 32.97 41.79
CA MET A 1 25.25 33.18 40.97
C MET A 1 25.53 32.55 39.63
N ASP A 2 24.50 31.93 39.06
CA ASP A 2 24.44 31.30 37.72
C ASP A 2 24.96 29.85 37.67
N ASP A 3 24.12 28.83 37.90
CA ASP A 3 23.06 28.21 37.07
C ASP A 3 23.58 27.39 35.85
N ASN A 4 23.62 26.08 36.09
CA ASN A 4 23.18 24.97 35.26
C ASN A 4 23.15 25.12 33.72
N LEU A 5 23.98 24.33 33.02
CA LEU A 5 23.56 23.64 31.80
C LEU A 5 24.44 22.40 31.55
N GLN A 6 23.82 21.24 31.75
CA GLN A 6 24.30 19.91 31.35
C GLN A 6 24.47 19.82 29.84
N LEU A 7 25.57 19.22 29.39
CA LEU A 7 25.72 18.51 28.11
C LEU A 7 26.89 17.54 28.28
N ASP A 8 26.58 16.32 28.74
CA ASP A 8 27.51 15.19 28.74
C ASP A 8 27.31 14.43 27.42
N GLN A 9 28.38 14.32 26.63
CA GLN A 9 28.39 13.63 25.33
C GLN A 9 29.52 12.59 25.33
N ALA A 10 29.06 11.35 25.14
CA ALA A 10 29.69 10.27 24.40
C ALA A 10 31.05 9.71 24.88
N SER A 11 30.96 8.60 25.62
CA SER A 11 31.96 7.52 25.60
C SER A 11 31.45 6.32 24.78
N GLN A 12 32.36 5.71 24.03
CA GLN A 12 32.16 4.70 22.99
C GLN A 12 31.86 3.28 23.52
N THR A 13 30.92 2.58 22.84
CA THR A 13 30.87 1.16 22.31
C THR A 13 31.28 -0.02 23.23
N PRO A 14 30.93 -1.33 22.99
CA PRO A 14 30.66 -1.98 21.68
C PRO A 14 29.71 -3.23 21.64
N VAL A 15 29.64 -3.84 20.44
CA VAL A 15 29.29 -5.25 20.11
C VAL A 15 27.81 -5.70 20.09
N GLY A 16 27.31 -5.91 18.87
CA GLY A 16 26.93 -7.24 18.39
C GLY A 16 25.54 -7.81 18.72
N GLY A 17 24.78 -8.08 17.65
CA GLY A 17 23.95 -9.28 17.54
C GLY A 17 22.48 -9.14 17.95
N GLY A 18 21.58 -9.45 17.01
CA GLY A 18 20.18 -9.71 17.31
C GLY A 18 19.24 -8.95 16.39
N GLY A 19 18.88 -9.57 15.27
CA GLY A 19 17.88 -9.07 14.34
C GLY A 19 16.58 -8.73 15.08
N GLY A 20 16.22 -7.45 15.03
CA GLY A 20 14.93 -6.95 15.43
C GLY A 20 13.85 -7.55 14.53
N ALA A 21 13.17 -8.58 15.03
CA ALA A 21 11.80 -8.83 14.63
C ALA A 21 10.96 -7.66 15.16
N THR A 22 10.78 -6.61 14.36
CA THR A 22 9.70 -5.67 14.56
C THR A 22 8.91 -5.57 13.27
N THR A 23 7.84 -6.37 13.27
CA THR A 23 6.54 -6.03 12.70
C THR A 23 6.56 -5.65 11.24
N GLY A 24 6.25 -6.65 10.40
CA GLY A 24 5.88 -6.44 9.01
C GLY A 24 4.90 -5.28 8.89
N THR A 25 5.24 -4.35 8.01
CA THR A 25 4.33 -3.32 7.51
C THR A 25 3.04 -4.03 7.11
N ALA A 26 2.00 -3.81 7.91
CA ALA A 26 0.66 -4.23 7.60
C ALA A 26 0.36 -3.68 6.20
N ALA A 27 0.23 -4.58 5.24
CA ALA A 27 -0.49 -4.27 4.02
C ALA A 27 -1.83 -3.74 4.47
N VAL A 28 -2.08 -2.44 4.27
CA VAL A 28 -3.41 -1.87 4.39
C VAL A 28 -4.20 -2.51 3.27
N ALA A 29 -4.73 -3.70 3.55
CA ALA A 29 -5.78 -4.31 2.75
C ALA A 29 -6.92 -3.31 2.80
N ILE A 30 -7.10 -2.58 1.70
CA ILE A 30 -8.31 -1.80 1.48
C ILE A 30 -9.45 -2.81 1.63
N PRO A 31 -10.39 -2.62 2.57
CA PRO A 31 -11.47 -3.57 2.75
C PRO A 31 -12.24 -3.63 1.45
N VAL A 32 -12.24 -4.82 0.83
CA VAL A 32 -13.23 -5.16 -0.19
C VAL A 32 -14.57 -4.90 0.47
N VAL A 33 -15.28 -3.88 -0.03
CA VAL A 33 -16.57 -3.47 0.52
C VAL A 33 -17.47 -4.70 0.54
N LEU A 34 -17.91 -5.04 1.74
CA LEU A 34 -18.82 -6.13 2.03
C LEU A 34 -20.02 -6.03 1.09
N ASN A 35 -20.32 -7.12 0.38
CA ASN A 35 -21.62 -7.29 -0.24
C ASN A 35 -22.68 -6.98 0.84
N PRO A 36 -23.58 -6.01 0.65
CA PRO A 36 -24.66 -5.81 1.59
C PRO A 36 -25.48 -7.10 1.60
N ASP A 37 -25.54 -7.75 2.77
CA ASP A 37 -26.37 -8.93 2.96
C ASP A 37 -27.80 -8.56 2.55
N LEU A 38 -28.37 -9.34 1.63
CA LEU A 38 -29.73 -9.14 1.13
C LEU A 38 -30.72 -9.17 2.30
N GLU A 39 -30.42 -9.92 3.37
CA GLU A 39 -31.22 -9.94 4.60
C GLU A 39 -31.14 -8.62 5.39
N ALA A 40 -29.98 -7.98 5.45
CA ALA A 40 -29.86 -6.64 6.06
C ALA A 40 -30.54 -5.56 5.21
N ALA A 41 -30.51 -5.72 3.88
CA ALA A 41 -31.20 -4.81 2.97
C ALA A 41 -32.72 -4.90 3.08
N LYS A 42 -33.30 -6.09 3.31
CA LYS A 42 -34.74 -6.28 3.55
C LYS A 42 -35.25 -5.56 4.81
N VAL A 43 -34.37 -5.27 5.77
CA VAL A 43 -34.74 -4.50 6.98
C VAL A 43 -34.82 -3.01 6.66
N LYS A 44 -34.05 -2.53 5.68
CA LYS A 44 -33.93 -1.11 5.34
C LYS A 44 -34.80 -0.70 4.15
N PHE A 45 -35.06 -1.61 3.22
CA PHE A 45 -35.79 -1.38 1.98
C PHE A 45 -36.96 -2.35 1.88
N ASP A 46 -38.10 -1.84 1.43
CA ASP A 46 -39.25 -2.66 1.08
C ASP A 46 -39.03 -3.23 -0.32
N ILE A 47 -38.53 -4.46 -0.38
CA ILE A 47 -38.21 -5.15 -1.64
C ILE A 47 -39.35 -6.11 -1.98
N PRO A 48 -40.11 -5.86 -3.06
CA PRO A 48 -41.15 -6.76 -3.52
C PRO A 48 -40.65 -8.19 -3.74
N GLN A 49 -41.38 -9.19 -3.25
CA GLN A 49 -40.98 -10.61 -3.39
C GLN A 49 -40.79 -11.06 -4.83
N VAL A 50 -41.58 -10.51 -5.77
CA VAL A 50 -41.43 -10.78 -7.19
C VAL A 50 -40.01 -10.47 -7.72
N ILE A 51 -39.31 -9.50 -7.13
CA ILE A 51 -37.94 -9.17 -7.50
C ILE A 51 -36.96 -10.17 -6.89
N LEU A 52 -37.21 -10.59 -5.66
CA LEU A 52 -36.39 -11.60 -4.98
C LEU A 52 -36.47 -12.96 -5.69
N ASP A 53 -37.64 -13.32 -6.19
CA ASP A 53 -37.86 -14.60 -6.87
C ASP A 53 -37.32 -14.60 -8.31
N ASN A 54 -37.52 -13.51 -9.06
CA ASN A 54 -37.20 -13.48 -10.49
C ASN A 54 -35.89 -12.76 -10.84
N SER A 55 -35.34 -11.95 -9.92
CA SER A 55 -34.26 -11.01 -10.23
C SER A 55 -33.39 -10.68 -9.00
N ALA A 56 -33.08 -11.68 -8.17
CA ALA A 56 -32.25 -11.53 -6.98
C ALA A 56 -30.87 -10.89 -7.27
N GLU A 57 -30.27 -11.22 -8.41
CA GLU A 57 -28.99 -10.67 -8.85
C GLU A 57 -29.10 -9.16 -9.14
N LEU A 58 -30.18 -8.72 -9.79
CA LEU A 58 -30.40 -7.31 -10.07
C LEU A 58 -30.64 -6.52 -8.78
N ALA A 59 -31.34 -7.11 -7.82
CA ALA A 59 -31.49 -6.51 -6.49
C ALA A 59 -30.13 -6.30 -5.82
N GLN A 60 -29.22 -7.27 -5.90
CA GLN A 60 -27.86 -7.10 -5.39
C GLN A 60 -27.11 -5.99 -6.13
N LEU A 61 -27.21 -5.91 -7.45
CA LEU A 61 -26.56 -4.83 -8.22
C LEU A 61 -27.06 -3.44 -7.79
N ILE A 62 -28.36 -3.28 -7.53
CA ILE A 62 -28.96 -2.03 -7.07
C ILE A 62 -28.51 -1.68 -5.64
N LEU A 63 -28.28 -2.68 -4.79
CA LEU A 63 -27.77 -2.46 -3.43
C LEU A 63 -26.28 -2.11 -3.40
N VAL A 64 -25.49 -2.68 -4.33
CA VAL A 64 -24.04 -2.50 -4.41
C VAL A 64 -23.65 -1.25 -5.20
N THR A 65 -24.46 -0.80 -6.15
CA THR A 65 -24.10 0.37 -6.96
C THR A 65 -23.93 1.62 -6.09
N GLY A 66 -22.78 2.28 -6.28
CA GLY A 66 -22.47 3.57 -5.67
C GLY A 66 -23.14 4.75 -6.37
N SER A 67 -23.80 4.53 -7.52
CA SER A 67 -24.47 5.58 -8.28
C SER A 67 -25.88 5.90 -7.75
N MET A 68 -26.38 5.19 -6.74
CA MET A 68 -27.72 5.41 -6.18
C MET A 68 -27.64 5.73 -4.68
N ASN A 69 -28.52 6.59 -4.20
CA ASN A 69 -28.77 6.81 -2.78
C ASN A 69 -29.89 5.87 -2.26
N ASP A 70 -30.17 5.91 -0.95
CA ASP A 70 -31.16 5.02 -0.34
C ASP A 70 -32.58 5.25 -0.86
N GLU A 71 -32.96 6.50 -1.14
CA GLU A 71 -34.28 6.86 -1.65
C GLU A 71 -34.46 6.39 -3.11
N GLU A 72 -33.43 6.56 -3.93
CA GLU A 72 -33.39 6.09 -5.32
C GLU A 72 -33.44 4.57 -5.39
N ARG A 73 -32.73 3.86 -4.51
CA ARG A 73 -32.82 2.40 -4.41
C ARG A 73 -34.24 1.95 -4.13
N GLN A 74 -34.93 2.56 -3.17
CA GLN A 74 -36.34 2.26 -2.89
C GLN A 74 -37.24 2.57 -4.07
N TYR A 75 -37.03 3.70 -4.75
CA TYR A 75 -37.76 4.07 -5.96
C TYR A 75 -37.61 3.04 -7.07
N TRP A 76 -36.39 2.53 -7.30
CA TRP A 76 -36.15 1.46 -8.24
C TRP A 76 -36.85 0.15 -7.84
N PHE A 77 -36.81 -0.24 -6.57
CA PHE A 77 -37.55 -1.43 -6.09
C PHE A 77 -39.07 -1.30 -6.27
N ASN A 78 -39.63 -0.10 -6.15
CA ASN A 78 -41.05 0.13 -6.38
C ASN A 78 -41.44 0.06 -7.86
N ILE A 79 -40.51 0.38 -8.77
CA ILE A 79 -40.78 0.48 -10.21
C ILE A 79 -40.40 -0.80 -10.98
N LEU A 80 -39.43 -1.56 -10.49
CA LEU A 80 -39.04 -2.83 -11.10
C LEU A 80 -40.21 -3.78 -11.42
N PRO A 81 -41.24 -3.95 -10.56
CA PRO A 81 -42.36 -4.83 -10.86
C PRO A 81 -43.28 -4.34 -11.98
N ILE A 82 -43.23 -3.05 -12.34
CA ILE A 82 -44.07 -2.44 -13.37
C ILE A 82 -43.32 -2.20 -14.70
N MET A 83 -42.00 -2.42 -14.72
CA MET A 83 -41.19 -2.29 -15.93
C MET A 83 -41.32 -3.52 -16.84
N SER A 84 -41.13 -3.33 -18.15
CA SER A 84 -41.04 -4.45 -19.08
C SER A 84 -39.68 -5.15 -18.98
N GLU A 85 -39.62 -6.42 -19.40
CA GLU A 85 -38.39 -7.22 -19.38
C GLU A 85 -37.25 -6.53 -20.15
N ASP A 86 -37.54 -5.90 -21.30
CA ASP A 86 -36.54 -5.14 -22.07
C ASP A 86 -35.94 -3.96 -21.31
N GLN A 87 -36.76 -3.28 -20.50
CA GLN A 87 -36.31 -2.14 -19.68
C GLN A 87 -35.46 -2.63 -18.50
N VAL A 88 -35.87 -3.73 -17.87
CA VAL A 88 -35.12 -4.39 -16.80
C VAL A 88 -33.75 -4.84 -17.31
N GLU A 89 -33.69 -5.44 -18.50
CA GLU A 89 -32.43 -5.87 -19.12
C GLU A 89 -31.52 -4.69 -19.46
N ARG A 90 -32.06 -3.58 -19.98
CA ARG A 90 -31.26 -2.36 -20.20
C ARG A 90 -30.69 -1.80 -18.90
N LEU A 91 -31.49 -1.75 -17.83
CA LEU A 91 -31.02 -1.30 -16.52
C LEU A 91 -29.89 -2.21 -16.01
N ARG A 92 -30.09 -3.54 -16.09
CA ARG A 92 -29.07 -4.53 -15.74
C ARG A 92 -27.77 -4.29 -16.51
N GLN A 93 -27.83 -4.11 -17.83
CA GLN A 93 -26.65 -3.88 -18.66
C GLN A 93 -25.91 -2.59 -18.27
N ILE A 94 -26.64 -1.52 -17.95
CA ILE A 94 -26.04 -0.26 -17.47
C ILE A 94 -25.29 -0.50 -16.16
N LEU A 95 -25.93 -1.14 -15.18
CA LEU A 95 -25.34 -1.40 -13.86
C LEU A 95 -24.14 -2.36 -13.94
N VAL A 96 -24.22 -3.42 -14.75
CA VAL A 96 -23.09 -4.33 -15.01
C VAL A 96 -21.92 -3.60 -15.67
N THR A 97 -22.21 -2.76 -16.66
CA THR A 97 -21.16 -1.99 -17.35
C THR A 97 -20.49 -0.98 -16.40
N GLU A 98 -21.27 -0.34 -15.55
CA GLU A 98 -20.77 0.56 -14.51
C GLU A 98 -19.84 -0.20 -13.55
N GLN A 99 -20.30 -1.32 -12.99
CA GLN A 99 -19.49 -2.14 -12.07
C GLN A 99 -18.19 -2.60 -12.73
N ARG A 100 -18.23 -3.04 -13.99
CA ARG A 100 -17.03 -3.44 -14.73
C ARG A 100 -16.06 -2.28 -14.89
N LYS A 101 -16.53 -1.09 -15.27
CA LYS A 101 -15.68 0.11 -15.40
C LYS A 101 -15.04 0.49 -14.06
N MET A 102 -15.77 0.36 -12.96
CA MET A 102 -15.21 0.61 -11.62
C MET A 102 -14.18 -0.45 -11.23
N ALA A 103 -14.41 -1.71 -11.57
CA ALA A 103 -13.45 -2.79 -11.32
C ALA A 103 -12.16 -2.61 -12.13
N GLU A 104 -12.28 -2.29 -13.42
CA GLU A 104 -11.15 -1.99 -14.31
C GLU A 104 -10.34 -0.78 -13.80
N LEU A 105 -11.01 0.28 -13.35
CA LEU A 105 -10.35 1.44 -12.77
C LEU A 105 -9.60 1.10 -11.48
N ASN A 106 -10.24 0.34 -10.58
CA ASN A 106 -9.61 -0.10 -9.33
C ASN A 106 -8.39 -1.00 -9.59
N GLN A 107 -8.50 -1.92 -10.55
CA GLN A 107 -7.39 -2.76 -10.96
C GLN A 107 -6.22 -1.91 -11.48
N THR A 108 -6.49 -1.01 -12.42
CA THR A 108 -5.47 -0.12 -12.99
C THR A 108 -4.80 0.74 -11.91
N TYR A 109 -5.57 1.22 -10.93
CA TYR A 109 -5.05 2.00 -9.81
C TYR A 109 -4.16 1.16 -8.89
N ASN A 110 -4.57 -0.07 -8.57
CA ASN A 110 -3.78 -0.99 -7.75
C ASN A 110 -2.47 -1.41 -8.45
N GLU A 111 -2.53 -1.65 -9.76
CA GLU A 111 -1.34 -1.92 -10.58
C GLU A 111 -0.39 -0.72 -10.57
N ALA A 112 -0.92 0.51 -10.71
CA ALA A 112 -0.12 1.73 -10.64
C ALA A 112 0.56 1.92 -9.28
N ILE A 113 -0.15 1.66 -8.17
CA ILE A 113 0.44 1.70 -6.82
C ILE A 113 1.55 0.67 -6.68
N THR A 114 1.31 -0.56 -7.14
CA THR A 114 2.28 -1.66 -7.06
C THR A 114 3.55 -1.31 -7.83
N ALA A 115 3.42 -0.83 -9.06
CA ALA A 115 4.55 -0.40 -9.89
C ALA A 115 5.34 0.75 -9.24
N ILE A 116 4.66 1.71 -8.60
CA ILE A 116 5.31 2.79 -7.87
C ILE A 116 6.11 2.24 -6.68
N ASN A 117 5.51 1.35 -5.89
CA ASN A 117 6.17 0.75 -4.73
C ASN A 117 7.41 -0.06 -5.12
N GLU A 118 7.30 -0.88 -6.18
CA GLU A 118 8.42 -1.63 -6.73
C GLU A 118 9.56 -0.71 -7.19
N LYS A 119 9.22 0.37 -7.92
CA LYS A 119 10.22 1.36 -8.36
C LYS A 119 10.93 2.02 -7.20
N TYR A 120 10.22 2.37 -6.13
CA TYR A 120 10.83 2.96 -4.93
C TYR A 120 11.71 1.97 -4.18
N LEU A 121 11.28 0.70 -4.08
CA LEU A 121 12.07 -0.36 -3.46
C LEU A 121 13.40 -0.59 -4.20
N LEU A 122 13.36 -0.68 -5.52
CA LEU A 122 14.56 -0.83 -6.36
C LEU A 122 15.50 0.36 -6.20
N LYS A 123 14.98 1.59 -6.29
CA LYS A 123 15.79 2.81 -6.08
C LYS A 123 16.45 2.85 -4.71
N TRP A 124 15.75 2.40 -3.67
CA TRP A 124 16.30 2.35 -2.33
C TRP A 124 17.41 1.30 -2.22
N GLN A 125 17.22 0.11 -2.81
CA GLN A 125 18.26 -0.92 -2.87
C GLN A 125 19.50 -0.47 -3.66
N ASP A 126 19.30 0.23 -4.77
CA ASP A 126 20.39 0.81 -5.55
C ASP A 126 21.17 1.83 -4.74
N LYS A 127 20.47 2.73 -4.04
CA LYS A 127 21.10 3.72 -3.15
C LYS A 127 21.91 3.04 -2.06
N GLN A 128 21.36 2.01 -1.41
CA GLN A 128 22.07 1.23 -0.40
C GLN A 128 23.32 0.54 -0.95
N THR A 129 23.23 0.01 -2.17
CA THR A 129 24.36 -0.66 -2.83
C THR A 129 25.45 0.33 -3.20
N THR A 130 25.09 1.49 -3.74
CA THR A 130 26.02 2.58 -4.07
C THR A 130 26.69 3.12 -2.82
N GLU A 131 25.93 3.42 -1.75
CA GLU A 131 26.49 3.88 -0.47
C GLU A 131 27.46 2.86 0.14
N LYS A 132 27.17 1.56 0.04
CA LYS A 132 28.08 0.50 0.49
C LYS A 132 29.37 0.48 -0.34
N ARG A 133 29.27 0.59 -1.66
CA ARG A 133 30.45 0.64 -2.55
C ARG A 133 31.31 1.87 -2.28
N GLU A 134 30.70 3.04 -2.13
CA GLU A 134 31.43 4.27 -1.80
C GLU A 134 32.17 4.16 -0.47
N LYS A 135 31.54 3.56 0.55
CA LYS A 135 32.20 3.30 1.84
C LYS A 135 33.37 2.33 1.72
N LEU A 136 33.26 1.28 0.90
CA LEU A 136 34.36 0.34 0.66
C LEU A 136 35.54 1.03 -0.04
N VAL A 137 35.28 1.79 -1.10
CA VAL A 137 36.32 2.54 -1.82
C VAL A 137 37.01 3.57 -0.92
N GLN A 138 36.25 4.27 -0.07
CA GLN A 138 36.82 5.18 0.90
C GLN A 138 37.66 4.47 1.96
N ALA A 139 37.23 3.31 2.45
CA ALA A 139 37.98 2.51 3.41
C ALA A 139 39.28 1.99 2.80
N GLU A 140 39.26 1.44 1.58
CA GLU A 140 40.44 0.97 0.85
C GLU A 140 41.47 2.10 0.64
N SER A 141 41.03 3.29 0.21
CA SER A 141 41.94 4.44 0.05
C SER A 141 42.52 4.93 1.37
N GLN A 142 41.76 4.89 2.47
CA GLN A 142 42.28 5.23 3.79
C GLN A 142 43.33 4.20 4.27
N GLU A 143 43.08 2.92 4.03
CA GLU A 143 44.00 1.83 4.37
C GLU A 143 45.29 1.91 3.56
N GLU A 144 45.21 2.14 2.24
CA GLU A 144 46.38 2.35 1.37
C GLU A 144 47.23 3.54 1.84
N ASN A 145 46.60 4.67 2.21
CA ASN A 145 47.32 5.82 2.76
C ASN A 145 47.95 5.53 4.14
N LEU A 146 47.32 4.71 4.97
CA LEU A 146 47.87 4.31 6.27
C LEU A 146 49.06 3.35 6.09
N GLU A 147 48.98 2.41 5.16
CA GLU A 147 50.07 1.51 4.82
C GLU A 147 51.27 2.28 4.26
N ALA A 148 51.04 3.21 3.32
CA ALA A 148 52.10 4.05 2.77
C ALA A 148 52.85 4.85 3.86
N LYS A 149 52.11 5.41 4.84
CA LYS A 149 52.72 6.12 5.98
C LYS A 149 53.54 5.20 6.89
N LYS A 150 53.02 4.00 7.18
CA LYS A 150 53.75 3.00 7.99
C LYS A 150 55.01 2.52 7.27
N GLU A 151 54.93 2.34 5.96
CA GLU A 151 56.08 1.97 5.14
C GLU A 151 57.16 3.05 5.18
N GLU A 152 56.77 4.33 5.01
CA GLU A 152 57.70 5.46 5.11
C GLU A 152 58.35 5.55 6.50
N GLU A 153 57.57 5.37 7.58
CA GLU A 153 58.10 5.33 8.95
C GLU A 153 59.12 4.20 9.13
N LEU A 154 58.80 2.98 8.69
CA LEU A 154 59.71 1.83 8.76
C LEU A 154 61.01 2.10 7.98
N LEU A 155 60.93 2.65 6.78
CA LEU A 155 62.10 3.02 5.97
C LEU A 155 62.98 4.05 6.69
N SER A 156 62.37 5.05 7.33
CA SER A 156 63.11 6.08 8.09
C SER A 156 63.89 5.48 9.26
N THR A 157 63.30 4.52 9.97
CA THR A 157 63.95 3.86 11.11
C THR A 157 65.11 2.98 10.69
N LEU A 158 65.03 2.34 9.52
CA LEU A 158 66.13 1.53 8.97
C LEU A 158 67.30 2.37 8.47
N GLN A 159 67.06 3.58 7.95
CA GLN A 159 68.12 4.50 7.51
C GLN A 159 68.87 5.19 8.67
N ALA A 160 68.31 5.19 9.88
CA ALA A 160 68.90 5.81 11.06
C ALA A 160 69.82 4.87 11.87
N LEU A 161 69.97 3.61 11.43
CA LEU A 161 70.86 2.57 11.99
C LEU A 161 72.16 2.49 11.19
#